data_AF-A0A2W5YCD4-F1
#
_entry.id   AF-A0A2W5YCD4-F1
#
_cell.length_a   1.000
_cell.length_b   1.000
_cell.length_c   1.000
_cell.angle_alpha   90.00
_cell.angle_beta   90.00
_cell.angle_gamma   90.00
#
_symmetry.space_group_name_H-M   'P 1'
#
loop_
_entity.id
_entity.type
_entity.pdbx_description
1 polymer ?
#
loop_
_entity_poly.entity_id
_entity_poly.type
_entity_poly.pdbx_seq_one_letter_code
_entity_poly.pdbx_strand_id
1 'polypeptide(L)'
;MRKSVFLVLPNELFQESEVPAGWGVLTETERSLHLMRKPVWHDNAAETRLRLLQRIARAGTRQFNRQLGITLEEIQTARQML
;
A
#
# COMPACT_ATOMS: atom_id res chain seq x y z
N MET A 1 -11.12 1.16 8.93
CA MET A 1 -9.81 1.49 8.32
C MET A 1 -10.06 2.69 7.44
N ARG A 2 -9.50 3.84 7.84
CA ARG A 2 -9.54 5.07 7.05
C ARG A 2 -8.54 4.95 5.91
N LYS A 3 -8.88 5.49 4.73
CA LYS A 3 -7.90 5.70 3.66
C LYS A 3 -7.43 7.14 3.66
N SER A 4 -6.21 7.33 3.22
CA SER A 4 -5.63 8.61 2.88
C SER A 4 -4.81 8.45 1.61
N VAL A 5 -4.70 9.52 0.83
CA VAL A 5 -3.84 9.57 -0.35
C VAL A 5 -2.65 10.45 -0.01
N PHE A 6 -1.46 9.99 -0.37
CA PHE A 6 -0.21 10.74 -0.22
C PHE A 6 0.41 10.94 -1.60
N LEU A 7 0.86 12.16 -1.87
CA LEU A 7 1.82 12.44 -2.92
C LEU A 7 3.23 12.22 -2.35
N VAL A 8 4.06 11.45 -3.04
CA VAL A 8 5.46 11.21 -2.67
C VAL A 8 6.34 11.74 -3.79
N LEU A 9 7.24 12.66 -3.47
CA LEU A 9 8.07 13.37 -4.45
C LEU A 9 9.41 13.83 -3.87
N PRO A 10 10.45 14.06 -4.69
CA PRO A 10 11.68 14.70 -4.25
C PRO A 10 11.42 16.07 -3.60
N ASN A 11 12.22 16.44 -2.60
CA ASN A 11 12.04 17.70 -1.87
C ASN A 11 12.16 18.94 -2.78
N GLU A 12 12.96 18.87 -3.83
CA GLU A 12 13.19 19.96 -4.78
C GLU A 12 11.97 20.26 -5.66
N LEU A 13 11.06 19.29 -5.80
CA LEU A 13 9.83 19.42 -6.59
C LEU A 13 8.62 19.81 -5.72
N PHE A 14 8.80 19.98 -4.41
CA PHE A 14 7.69 20.27 -3.52
C PHE A 14 7.26 21.73 -3.61
N GLN A 15 6.02 21.94 -4.05
CA GLN A 15 5.34 23.22 -4.02
C GLN A 15 3.94 23.08 -3.42
N GLU A 16 3.73 23.65 -2.24
CA GLU A 16 2.47 23.49 -1.47
C GLU A 16 1.23 23.91 -2.27
N SER A 17 1.33 24.96 -3.11
CA SER A 17 0.21 25.45 -3.93
C SER A 17 -0.25 24.46 -5.01
N GLU A 18 0.59 23.51 -5.39
CA GLU A 18 0.26 22.50 -6.42
C GLU A 18 -0.33 21.22 -5.82
N VAL A 19 -0.34 21.10 -4.49
CA VAL A 19 -0.82 19.90 -3.80
C VAL A 19 -2.35 19.87 -3.83
N PRO A 20 -2.97 18.81 -4.39
CA PRO A 20 -4.41 18.68 -4.42
C PRO A 20 -5.03 18.73 -3.02
N ALA A 21 -6.21 19.35 -2.91
CA ALA A 21 -6.91 19.47 -1.64
C ALA A 21 -7.19 18.09 -1.02
N GLY A 22 -6.91 17.96 0.28
CA GLY A 22 -7.14 16.74 1.06
C GLY A 22 -6.04 15.69 0.95
N TRP A 23 -5.03 15.90 0.11
CA TRP A 23 -3.89 15.00 0.00
C TRP A 23 -2.84 15.29 1.06
N GLY A 24 -2.16 14.23 1.49
CA GLY A 24 -0.94 14.35 2.29
C GLY A 24 0.28 14.41 1.38
N VAL A 25 1.40 14.90 1.89
CA VAL A 25 2.64 14.99 1.12
C VAL A 25 3.79 14.46 1.94
N LEU A 26 4.54 13.55 1.34
CA LEU A 26 5.81 13.05 1.84
C LEU A 26 6.90 13.48 0.86
N THR A 27 7.91 14.22 1.32
CA THR A 27 9.08 14.53 0.50
C THR A 27 10.19 13.53 0.77
N GLU A 28 10.81 13.04 -0.29
CA GLU A 28 11.97 12.17 -0.21
C GLU A 28 13.25 13.01 -0.08
N THR A 29 14.05 12.65 0.91
CA THR A 29 15.47 12.98 1.04
C THR A 29 16.27 11.68 0.91
N GLU A 30 17.59 11.77 0.75
CA GLU A 30 18.47 10.63 0.39
C GLU A 30 18.20 9.31 1.12
N ARG A 31 17.69 9.34 2.36
CA ARG A 31 17.41 8.13 3.16
C ARG A 31 16.10 8.18 3.94
N SER A 32 15.25 9.18 3.71
CA SER A 32 14.05 9.34 4.54
C SER A 32 12.91 10.04 3.83
N LEU A 33 11.70 9.79 4.32
CA LEU A 33 10.50 10.50 3.94
C LEU A 33 10.12 11.49 5.04
N HIS A 34 9.95 12.77 4.68
CA HIS A 34 9.49 13.82 5.59
C HIS A 34 8.04 14.16 5.31
N LEU A 35 7.22 14.20 6.36
CA LEU A 35 5.81 14.58 6.24
C LEU A 35 5.67 16.11 6.18
N MET A 36 5.41 16.62 4.97
CA MET A 36 5.20 18.06 4.74
C MET A 36 3.76 18.48 5.02
N ARG A 37 2.80 17.61 4.65
CA ARG A 37 1.37 17.88 4.84
C ARG A 37 0.63 16.61 5.27
N LYS A 38 -0.21 16.73 6.30
CA LYS A 38 -1.11 15.63 6.72
C LYS A 38 -2.28 15.49 5.75
N PRO A 39 -2.62 14.25 5.33
CA PRO A 39 -3.79 14.02 4.49
C PRO A 39 -5.08 14.17 5.28
N VAL A 40 -6.18 14.37 4.56
CA VAL A 40 -7.52 14.19 5.12
C VAL A 40 -7.88 12.71 5.09
N TRP A 41 -8.38 12.22 6.22
CA TRP A 41 -8.88 10.86 6.31
C TRP A 41 -10.25 10.74 5.69
N HIS A 42 -10.42 9.67 4.91
CA HIS A 42 -11.71 9.30 4.34
C HIS A 42 -12.09 7.91 4.84
N ASP A 43 -13.33 7.76 5.29
CA ASP A 43 -13.85 6.46 5.66
C ASP A 43 -14.11 5.62 4.41
N ASN A 44 -13.75 4.34 4.48
CA ASN A 44 -14.11 3.36 3.46
C ASN A 44 -15.33 2.58 3.90
N ALA A 45 -16.20 2.24 2.95
CA ALA A 45 -17.22 1.23 3.16
C ALA A 45 -16.57 -0.08 3.66
N ALA A 46 -17.25 -0.78 4.58
CA ALA A 46 -16.73 -1.97 5.24
C ALA A 46 -16.29 -3.06 4.24
N GLU A 47 -17.04 -3.21 3.16
CA GLU A 47 -16.76 -4.18 2.09
C GLU A 47 -15.49 -3.84 1.31
N THR A 48 -15.28 -2.55 0.98
CA THR A 48 -14.06 -2.07 0.32
C THR A 48 -12.83 -2.29 1.19
N ARG A 49 -12.96 -2.10 2.52
CA ARG A 49 -11.89 -2.43 3.47
C ARG A 49 -11.53 -3.92 3.41
N LEU A 50 -12.52 -4.81 3.44
CA LEU A 50 -12.27 -6.25 3.42
C LEU A 50 -11.57 -6.68 2.12
N ARG A 51 -12.07 -6.21 0.97
CA ARG A 51 -11.45 -6.47 -0.34
C ARG A 51 -10.00 -6.00 -0.41
N LEU A 52 -9.70 -4.81 0.13
CA LEU A 52 -8.33 -4.30 0.15
C LEU A 52 -7.40 -5.22 0.95
N LEU A 53 -7.81 -5.63 2.15
CA LEU A 53 -7.01 -6.53 3.00
C LEU A 53 -6.78 -7.88 2.31
N GLN A 54 -7.81 -8.44 1.67
CA GLN A 54 -7.67 -9.68 0.90
C GLN A 54 -6.69 -9.53 -0.27
N ARG A 55 -6.69 -8.38 -0.97
CA ARG A 55 -5.72 -8.09 -2.04
C ARG A 55 -4.30 -7.97 -1.52
N ILE A 56 -4.10 -7.32 -0.37
CA ILE A 56 -2.79 -7.22 0.29
C ILE A 56 -2.29 -8.61 0.68
N ALA A 57 -3.12 -9.41 1.36
CA ALA A 57 -2.78 -10.78 1.73
C ALA A 57 -2.39 -11.62 0.51
N ARG A 58 -3.22 -11.59 -0.55
CA ARG A 58 -2.91 -12.31 -1.80
C ARG A 58 -1.62 -11.82 -2.45
N ALA A 59 -1.35 -10.52 -2.49
CA ALA A 59 -0.11 -9.99 -3.04
C ALA A 59 1.11 -10.45 -2.23
N GLY A 60 1.03 -10.35 -0.90
CA GLY A 60 2.08 -10.79 0.02
C GLY A 60 2.35 -12.29 -0.10
N THR A 61 1.32 -13.14 -0.06
CA THR A 61 1.47 -14.60 -0.23
C THR A 61 2.11 -14.94 -1.58
N ARG A 62 1.70 -14.27 -2.68
CA ARG A 62 2.32 -14.51 -3.98
C ARG A 62 3.81 -14.13 -4.00
N GLN A 63 4.18 -13.01 -3.40
CA GLN A 63 5.59 -12.59 -3.32
C GLN A 63 6.41 -13.56 -2.45
N PHE A 64 5.86 -13.94 -1.30
CA PHE A 64 6.51 -14.87 -0.37
C PHE A 64 6.73 -16.25 -1.01
N ASN A 65 5.70 -16.82 -1.64
CA ASN A 65 5.82 -18.10 -2.33
C ASN A 65 6.86 -18.04 -3.45
N ARG A 66 6.93 -16.94 -4.21
CA ARG A 66 7.97 -16.73 -5.22
C ARG A 66 9.38 -16.71 -4.60
N GLN A 67 9.57 -16.03 -3.47
CA GLN A 67 10.86 -15.96 -2.79
C GLN A 67 11.32 -17.32 -2.24
N LEU A 68 10.36 -18.16 -1.83
CA LEU A 68 10.64 -19.51 -1.32
C LEU A 68 10.64 -20.59 -2.41
N GLY A 69 10.37 -20.24 -3.66
CA GLY A 69 10.26 -21.22 -4.76
C GLY A 69 9.05 -22.15 -4.67
N ILE A 70 8.05 -21.83 -3.84
CA ILE A 70 6.85 -22.66 -3.65
C ILE A 70 6.04 -22.66 -4.94
N THR A 71 5.81 -23.85 -5.51
CA THR A 71 5.14 -24.01 -6.79
C THR A 71 3.62 -24.13 -6.65
N LEU A 72 2.92 -24.04 -7.78
CA LEU A 72 1.47 -24.20 -7.79
C LEU A 72 1.07 -25.65 -7.43
N GLU A 73 1.85 -26.63 -7.87
CA GLU A 73 1.63 -28.05 -7.60
C GLU A 73 1.73 -28.34 -6.10
N GLU A 74 2.72 -27.77 -5.41
CA GLU A 74 2.89 -27.93 -3.96
C GLU A 74 1.70 -27.33 -3.18
N ILE A 75 1.21 -26.16 -3.61
CA ILE A 75 0.03 -25.53 -3.00
C ILE A 75 -1.23 -26.38 -3.20
N GLN A 76 -1.42 -26.93 -4.40
CA GLN A 76 -2.57 -27.79 -4.71
C GLN A 76 -2.52 -29.09 -3.90
N THR A 77 -1.34 -29.69 -3.78
CA THR A 77 -1.11 -30.90 -2.98
C THR A 77 -1.45 -30.65 -1.51
N ALA A 78 -0.96 -29.56 -0.92
CA ALA A 78 -1.24 -29.20 0.47
C ALA A 78 -2.74 -28.95 0.72
N ARG A 79 -3.48 -28.42 -0.26
CA ARG A 79 -4.92 -28.16 -0.15
C ARG A 79 -5.79 -29.41 -0.18
N GLN A 80 -5.32 -30.49 -0.80
CA GLN A 80 -6.06 -31.75 -0.87
C GLN A 80 -5.88 -32.61 0.40
N MET A 81 -4.88 -32.30 1.22
CA MET A 81 -4.58 -32.97 2.49
C MET A 81 -5.26 -32.33 3.72
N LEU A 82 -5.92 -31.18 3.53
CA LEU A 82 -6.71 -30.47 4.54
C LEU A 82 -8.20 -30.79 4.38
#